data_AF-A0A7Y5SLA5-F1
#
_entry.id   AF-A0A7Y5SLA5-F1
#
_cell.length_a   1.000
_cell.length_b   1.000
_cell.length_c   1.000
_cell.angle_alpha   90.00
_cell.angle_beta   90.00
_cell.angle_gamma   90.00
#
_symmetry.space_group_name_H-M   'P 1'
#
loop_
_entity.id
_entity.type
_entity.pdbx_description
1 polymer ?
#
loop_
_entity_poly.entity_id
_entity_poly.type
_entity_poly.pdbx_seq_one_letter_code
_entity_poly.pdbx_strand_id
1 'polypeptide(L)'
;MDPLRLALALGPVAIYLLLLGAINLSRRPLLVSGARDILALGLAVGGLVVIGPVELFFPVMAALLFGPYVWALLLALYVLSLVLLVLSMRPRLVIYNLAPEELRSILAEHAVELDREARWAGDSLVLPTLGVQLHLESLAAMRNVSLVSSGTKQNYLGWRRLESELAAALRELEVPRNRHAISLVVAGVLLVMFIVQSVASDPQAVAQALFDMLRF
;
A
#
# COMPACT_ATOMS: atom_id res chain seq x y z
N MET A 1 -21.64 -11.68 -13.42
CA MET A 1 -20.18 -11.79 -13.61
C MET A 1 -19.78 -13.19 -13.23
N ASP A 2 -18.86 -13.81 -13.96
CA ASP A 2 -18.37 -15.15 -13.61
C ASP A 2 -17.77 -15.14 -12.20
N PRO A 3 -18.06 -16.13 -11.35
CA PRO A 3 -17.57 -16.14 -9.97
C PRO A 3 -16.04 -16.10 -9.88
N LEU A 4 -15.34 -16.65 -10.87
CA LEU A 4 -13.87 -16.58 -10.99
C LEU A 4 -13.38 -15.14 -11.18
N ARG A 5 -14.00 -14.38 -12.08
CA ARG A 5 -13.64 -12.98 -12.34
C ARG A 5 -13.91 -12.15 -11.09
N LEU A 6 -15.06 -12.36 -10.45
CA LEU A 6 -15.39 -11.68 -9.20
C LEU A 6 -14.36 -11.95 -8.10
N ALA A 7 -13.93 -13.21 -7.95
CA ALA A 7 -12.88 -13.60 -7.00
C ALA A 7 -11.51 -12.99 -7.33
N LEU A 8 -11.12 -12.97 -8.60
CA LEU A 8 -9.86 -12.36 -9.05
C LEU A 8 -9.85 -10.84 -8.87
N ALA A 9 -10.99 -10.17 -9.07
CA ALA A 9 -11.14 -8.73 -8.88
C ALA A 9 -11.12 -8.33 -7.40
N LEU A 10 -11.96 -8.97 -6.59
CA LEU A 10 -12.22 -8.56 -5.21
C LEU A 10 -11.32 -9.27 -4.19
N GLY A 11 -10.74 -10.42 -4.53
CA GLY A 11 -9.91 -11.22 -3.63
C GLY A 11 -8.70 -10.45 -3.10
N PRO A 12 -7.83 -9.88 -3.96
CA PRO A 12 -6.68 -9.11 -3.51
C PRO A 12 -7.08 -7.88 -2.68
N VAL A 13 -8.17 -7.21 -3.03
CA VAL A 13 -8.72 -6.06 -2.28
C VAL A 13 -9.18 -6.49 -0.89
N ALA A 14 -9.91 -7.61 -0.78
CA ALA A 14 -10.40 -8.12 0.49
C ALA A 14 -9.25 -8.48 1.43
N ILE A 15 -8.21 -9.15 0.91
CA ILE A 15 -6.99 -9.46 1.67
C ILE A 15 -6.30 -8.18 2.14
N TYR A 16 -6.17 -7.18 1.26
CA TYR A 16 -5.57 -5.90 1.61
C TYR A 16 -6.34 -5.18 2.73
N LEU A 17 -7.67 -5.14 2.67
CA LEU A 17 -8.51 -4.54 3.72
C LEU A 17 -8.38 -5.27 5.06
N LEU A 18 -8.33 -6.61 5.03
CA LEU A 18 -8.11 -7.42 6.24
C LEU A 18 -6.74 -7.15 6.86
N LEU A 19 -5.68 -7.11 6.04
CA LEU A 19 -4.33 -6.81 6.52
C LEU A 19 -4.23 -5.38 7.05
N LEU A 20 -4.75 -4.39 6.33
CA LEU A 20 -4.75 -2.99 6.75
C LEU A 20 -5.58 -2.80 8.04
N GLY A 21 -6.71 -3.49 8.17
CA GLY A 21 -7.50 -3.53 9.39
C GLY A 21 -6.74 -4.16 10.56
N ALA A 22 -6.06 -5.29 10.33
CA ALA A 22 -5.26 -5.96 11.36
C ALA A 22 -4.06 -5.11 11.81
N ILE A 23 -3.39 -4.43 10.88
CA ILE A 23 -2.31 -3.48 11.18
C ILE A 23 -2.84 -2.33 12.05
N ASN A 24 -3.98 -1.74 11.68
CA ASN A 24 -4.56 -0.63 12.46
C ASN A 24 -5.19 -1.06 13.80
N LEU A 25 -5.49 -2.35 13.99
CA LEU A 25 -5.97 -2.92 15.26
C LEU A 25 -4.82 -3.39 16.17
N SER A 26 -3.60 -3.45 15.64
CA SER A 26 -2.40 -3.81 16.39
C SER A 26 -2.06 -2.69 17.38
N ARG A 27 -1.50 -3.06 18.54
CA ARG A 27 -1.10 -2.07 19.58
C ARG A 27 0.25 -1.40 19.30
N ARG A 28 0.92 -1.79 18.23
CA ARG A 28 2.25 -1.29 17.87
C ARG A 28 2.16 -0.54 16.56
N PRO A 29 2.70 0.68 16.48
CA PRO A 29 2.74 1.44 15.24
C PRO A 29 3.65 0.73 14.24
N LEU A 30 3.21 0.69 12.97
CA LEU A 30 3.97 0.04 11.90
C LEU A 30 4.52 1.12 10.95
N LEU A 31 5.83 1.18 10.84
CA LEU A 31 6.52 2.00 9.84
C LEU A 31 6.65 1.20 8.54
N VAL A 32 6.18 1.78 7.44
CA VAL A 32 6.26 1.20 6.10
C VAL A 32 6.81 2.25 5.14
N SER A 33 7.77 1.88 4.31
CA SER A 33 8.22 2.77 3.24
C SER A 33 7.08 2.98 2.24
N GLY A 34 6.93 4.20 1.75
CA GLY A 34 5.80 4.48 0.87
C GLY A 34 5.86 3.73 -0.46
N ALA A 35 7.05 3.29 -0.89
CA ALA A 35 7.20 2.34 -1.98
C ALA A 35 6.51 0.99 -1.69
N ARG A 36 6.75 0.41 -0.51
CA ARG A 36 6.08 -0.85 -0.08
C ARG A 36 4.57 -0.66 0.03
N ASP A 37 4.14 0.50 0.52
CA ASP A 37 2.74 0.84 0.64
C ASP A 37 2.02 0.92 -0.72
N ILE A 38 2.61 1.62 -1.70
CA ILE A 38 2.09 1.68 -3.07
C ILE A 38 2.08 0.30 -3.73
N LEU A 39 3.15 -0.49 -3.53
CA LEU A 39 3.21 -1.84 -4.07
C LEU A 39 2.09 -2.72 -3.50
N ALA A 40 1.85 -2.65 -2.19
CA ALA A 40 0.76 -3.38 -1.55
C ALA A 40 -0.61 -2.95 -2.11
N LEU A 41 -0.84 -1.64 -2.26
CA LEU A 41 -2.06 -1.10 -2.87
C LEU A 41 -2.19 -1.50 -4.35
N GLY A 42 -1.10 -1.45 -5.11
CA GLY A 42 -1.06 -1.86 -6.52
C GLY A 42 -1.34 -3.35 -6.70
N LEU A 43 -0.88 -4.20 -5.78
CA LEU A 43 -1.24 -5.61 -5.77
C LEU A 43 -2.73 -5.80 -5.44
N ALA A 44 -3.26 -5.04 -4.48
CA ALA A 44 -4.67 -5.10 -4.09
C ALA A 44 -5.61 -4.71 -5.25
N VAL A 45 -5.26 -3.63 -5.98
CA VAL A 45 -6.07 -3.13 -7.11
C VAL A 45 -5.76 -3.88 -8.41
N GLY A 46 -4.67 -4.65 -8.46
CA GLY A 46 -4.25 -5.39 -9.66
C GLY A 46 -5.34 -6.32 -10.20
N GLY A 47 -6.09 -6.99 -9.32
CA GLY A 47 -7.24 -7.81 -9.73
C GLY A 47 -8.32 -7.02 -10.47
N LEU A 48 -8.65 -5.82 -10.00
CA LEU A 48 -9.60 -4.92 -10.65
C LEU A 48 -9.07 -4.40 -11.99
N VAL A 49 -7.76 -4.15 -12.07
CA VAL A 49 -7.12 -3.71 -13.32
C VAL A 49 -7.17 -4.79 -14.40
N VAL A 50 -6.90 -6.05 -14.01
CA VAL A 50 -6.91 -7.20 -14.91
C VAL A 50 -8.30 -7.43 -15.52
N ILE A 51 -9.37 -7.27 -14.73
CA ILE A 51 -10.74 -7.57 -15.18
C ILE A 51 -11.45 -6.34 -15.77
N GLY A 52 -11.04 -5.13 -15.41
CA GLY A 52 -11.63 -3.91 -15.97
C GLY A 52 -10.84 -3.42 -17.20
N PRO A 53 -9.89 -2.50 -17.02
CA PRO A 53 -9.13 -1.90 -18.12
C PRO A 53 -8.44 -2.90 -19.05
N VAL A 54 -7.78 -3.93 -18.51
CA VAL A 54 -6.98 -4.85 -19.33
C VAL A 54 -7.86 -5.67 -20.26
N GLU A 55 -9.04 -6.09 -19.79
CA GLU A 55 -10.02 -6.77 -20.64
C GLU A 55 -10.65 -5.81 -21.66
N LEU A 56 -10.91 -4.56 -21.28
CA LEU A 56 -11.47 -3.55 -22.17
C LEU A 56 -10.50 -3.14 -23.30
N PHE A 57 -9.21 -3.07 -23.01
CA PHE A 57 -8.15 -2.71 -23.94
C PHE A 57 -7.38 -3.93 -24.47
N PHE A 58 -7.99 -5.12 -24.43
CA PHE A 58 -7.31 -6.36 -24.80
C PHE A 58 -6.86 -6.34 -26.27
N PRO A 59 -5.55 -6.47 -26.56
CA PRO A 59 -5.02 -6.32 -27.91
C PRO A 59 -5.25 -7.59 -28.73
N VAL A 60 -6.41 -7.69 -29.39
CA VAL A 60 -6.83 -8.86 -30.18
C VAL A 60 -5.78 -9.30 -31.20
N MET A 61 -5.14 -8.35 -31.90
CA MET A 61 -4.09 -8.67 -32.88
C MET A 61 -2.85 -9.30 -32.23
N ALA A 62 -2.47 -8.87 -31.03
CA ALA A 62 -1.38 -9.50 -30.31
C ALA A 62 -1.77 -10.91 -29.83
N ALA A 63 -3.04 -11.10 -29.43
CA ALA A 63 -3.54 -12.42 -29.00
C ALA A 63 -3.51 -13.44 -30.14
N LEU A 64 -3.79 -13.03 -31.37
CA LEU A 64 -3.67 -13.93 -32.53
C LEU A 64 -2.22 -14.32 -32.85
N LEU A 65 -1.25 -13.45 -32.55
CA LEU A 65 0.17 -13.68 -32.84
C LEU A 65 0.90 -14.45 -31.73
N PHE A 66 0.61 -14.11 -30.47
CA PHE A 66 1.32 -14.62 -29.30
C PHE A 66 0.48 -15.63 -28.48
N GLY A 67 -0.80 -15.80 -28.80
CA GLY A 67 -1.71 -16.67 -28.06
C GLY A 67 -1.73 -16.36 -26.55
N PRO A 68 -1.60 -17.37 -25.67
CA PRO A 68 -1.74 -17.19 -24.22
C PRO A 68 -0.63 -16.34 -23.60
N TYR A 69 0.50 -16.18 -24.29
CA TYR A 69 1.61 -15.36 -23.81
C TYR A 69 1.26 -13.87 -23.72
N VAL A 70 0.19 -13.40 -24.38
CA VAL A 70 -0.30 -12.02 -24.22
C VAL A 70 -0.62 -11.69 -22.77
N TRP A 71 -1.20 -12.64 -22.01
CA TRP A 71 -1.46 -12.42 -20.59
C TRP A 71 -0.19 -12.17 -19.78
N ALA A 72 0.88 -12.91 -20.08
CA ALA A 72 2.18 -12.70 -19.45
C ALA A 72 2.78 -11.33 -19.82
N LEU A 73 2.63 -10.90 -21.07
CA LEU A 73 3.08 -9.58 -21.53
C LEU A 73 2.30 -8.44 -20.88
N LEU A 74 0.97 -8.58 -20.75
CA LEU A 74 0.11 -7.59 -20.09
C LEU A 74 0.41 -7.51 -18.58
N LEU A 75 0.63 -8.66 -17.93
CA LEU A 75 1.04 -8.70 -16.53
C LEU A 75 2.42 -8.06 -16.33
N ALA A 76 3.38 -8.35 -17.22
CA ALA A 76 4.69 -7.73 -17.19
C ALA A 76 4.60 -6.21 -17.37
N LEU A 77 3.80 -5.74 -18.33
CA LEU A 77 3.55 -4.31 -18.54
C LEU A 77 2.95 -3.65 -17.29
N TYR A 78 2.01 -4.32 -16.63
CA TYR A 78 1.42 -3.83 -15.38
C TYR A 78 2.47 -3.69 -14.29
N VAL A 79 3.27 -4.74 -14.05
CA VAL A 79 4.33 -4.72 -13.03
C VAL A 79 5.37 -3.65 -13.34
N LEU A 80 5.81 -3.53 -14.59
CA LEU A 80 6.76 -2.49 -15.00
C LEU A 80 6.19 -1.09 -14.81
N SER A 81 4.92 -0.88 -15.13
CA SER A 81 4.24 0.41 -14.91
C SER A 81 4.14 0.73 -13.42
N LEU A 82 3.85 -0.26 -12.58
CA LEU A 82 3.82 -0.11 -11.12
C LEU A 82 5.20 0.21 -10.55
N VAL A 83 6.25 -0.47 -11.02
CA VAL A 83 7.64 -0.18 -10.63
C VAL A 83 8.03 1.22 -11.08
N LEU A 84 7.71 1.63 -12.31
CA LEU A 84 7.97 2.97 -12.81
C LEU A 84 7.27 4.04 -11.96
N LEU A 85 6.00 3.81 -11.60
CA LEU A 85 5.25 4.68 -10.70
C LEU A 85 5.99 4.84 -9.37
N VAL A 86 6.37 3.72 -8.73
CA VAL A 86 7.08 3.71 -7.44
C VAL A 86 8.42 4.44 -7.54
N LEU A 87 9.19 4.23 -8.60
CA LEU A 87 10.47 4.91 -8.83
C LEU A 87 10.31 6.41 -9.14
N SER A 88 9.17 6.82 -9.68
CA SER A 88 8.88 8.23 -9.99
C SER A 88 8.39 9.01 -8.77
N MET A 89 7.98 8.32 -7.70
CA MET A 89 7.49 8.96 -6.49
C MET A 89 8.63 9.46 -5.61
N ARG A 90 8.38 10.57 -4.91
CA ARG A 90 9.31 11.12 -3.93
C ARG A 90 9.43 10.18 -2.72
N PRO A 91 10.56 10.20 -1.99
CA PRO A 91 10.69 9.48 -0.73
C PRO A 91 9.54 9.84 0.22
N ARG A 92 8.84 8.80 0.68
CA ARG A 92 7.76 8.88 1.68
C ARG A 92 7.90 7.73 2.66
N LEU A 93 7.60 8.01 3.93
CA LEU A 93 7.44 7.01 4.97
C LEU A 93 6.01 7.10 5.51
N VAL A 94 5.34 5.97 5.66
CA VAL A 94 3.97 5.89 6.15
C VAL A 94 3.98 5.18 7.49
N ILE A 95 3.38 5.79 8.49
CA ILE A 95 3.30 5.26 9.85
C ILE A 95 1.82 4.99 10.14
N TYR A 96 1.53 3.73 10.43
CA TYR A 96 0.20 3.25 10.74
C TYR A 96 -0.08 3.28 12.24
N ASN A 97 -1.32 3.62 12.60
CA ASN A 97 -1.84 3.58 13.96
C ASN A 97 -1.05 4.45 14.98
N LEU A 98 -0.76 5.70 14.63
CA LEU A 98 -0.11 6.68 15.49
C LEU A 98 -0.79 8.04 15.36
N ALA A 99 -1.05 8.73 16.48
CA ALA A 99 -1.58 10.09 16.41
C ALA A 99 -0.50 11.07 15.91
N PRO A 100 -0.88 12.12 15.15
CA PRO A 100 0.08 13.10 14.66
C PRO A 100 0.81 13.83 15.78
N GLU A 101 0.16 14.08 16.91
CA GLU A 101 0.75 14.73 18.09
C GLU A 101 1.79 13.82 18.76
N GLU A 102 1.50 12.52 18.88
CA GLU A 102 2.42 11.51 19.42
C GLU A 102 3.66 11.43 18.53
N LEU A 103 3.47 11.31 17.21
CA LEU A 103 4.58 11.27 16.26
C LEU A 103 5.44 12.53 16.33
N ARG A 104 4.80 13.71 16.41
CA ARG A 104 5.51 14.98 16.51
C ARG A 104 6.37 15.04 17.77
N SER A 105 5.87 14.55 18.91
CA SER A 105 6.65 14.48 20.15
C SER A 105 7.87 13.57 20.00
N ILE A 106 7.68 12.36 19.46
CA ILE A 106 8.75 11.37 19.24
C ILE A 106 9.80 11.90 18.26
N LEU A 107 9.34 12.51 17.16
CA LEU A 107 10.24 13.14 16.20
C LEU A 107 10.95 14.33 16.80
N ALA A 108 10.32 15.14 17.65
CA ALA A 108 11.00 16.28 18.27
C ALA A 108 12.12 15.85 19.23
N GLU A 109 11.88 14.78 19.99
CA GLU A 109 12.87 14.19 20.90
C GLU A 109 14.04 13.59 20.12
N HIS A 110 13.76 12.73 19.14
CA HIS A 110 14.83 12.05 18.38
C HIS A 110 15.44 12.90 17.27
N ALA A 111 14.78 13.95 16.78
CA ALA A 111 15.35 14.80 15.73
C ALA A 111 16.63 15.49 16.18
N VAL A 112 16.70 15.92 17.45
CA VAL A 112 17.90 16.58 18.01
C VAL A 112 19.04 15.58 18.20
N GLU A 113 18.72 14.33 18.55
CA GLU A 113 19.69 13.23 18.64
C GLU A 113 20.23 12.85 17.26
N LEU A 114 19.36 12.85 16.25
CA LEU A 114 19.67 12.48 14.88
C LEU A 114 20.43 13.58 14.13
N ASP A 115 20.06 14.85 14.38
CA ASP A 115 20.66 16.04 13.80
C ASP A 115 20.59 17.22 14.78
N ARG A 116 21.75 17.65 15.29
CA ARG A 116 21.83 18.79 16.21
C ARG A 116 21.34 20.10 15.60
N GLU A 117 21.32 20.21 14.27
CA GLU A 117 20.83 21.38 13.55
C GLU A 117 19.36 21.22 13.10
N ALA A 118 18.61 20.26 13.66
CA ALA A 118 17.20 20.06 13.36
C ALA A 118 16.38 21.34 13.58
N ARG A 119 15.57 21.71 12.60
CA ARG A 119 14.68 22.88 12.65
C ARG A 119 13.25 22.50 12.30
N TRP A 120 12.32 22.93 13.13
CA TRP A 120 10.89 22.81 12.91
C TRP A 120 10.32 24.10 12.31
N ALA A 121 9.43 23.96 11.35
CA ALA A 121 8.63 25.03 10.78
C ALA A 121 7.19 24.54 10.59
N GLY A 122 6.35 24.73 11.60
CA GLY A 122 5.00 24.14 11.64
C GLY A 122 5.06 22.62 11.60
N ASP A 123 4.42 22.03 10.58
CA ASP A 123 4.41 20.57 10.32
C ASP A 123 5.56 20.12 9.42
N SER A 124 6.57 20.96 9.21
CA SER A 124 7.76 20.61 8.42
C SER A 124 8.99 20.51 9.32
N LEU A 125 9.79 19.47 9.10
CA LEU A 125 11.05 19.22 9.79
C LEU A 125 12.19 19.21 8.78
N VAL A 126 13.22 19.99 9.08
CA VAL A 126 14.46 20.06 8.30
C VAL A 126 15.59 19.50 9.14
N LEU A 127 16.32 18.54 8.57
CA LEU A 127 17.51 17.89 9.12
C LEU A 127 18.69 18.18 8.18
N PRO A 128 19.41 19.31 8.37
CA PRO A 128 20.42 19.80 7.43
C PRO A 128 21.59 18.83 7.25
N THR A 129 22.11 18.27 8.34
CA THR A 129 23.27 17.36 8.37
C THR A 129 22.95 16.06 7.66
N LEU A 130 21.71 15.58 7.80
CA LEU A 130 21.22 14.39 7.09
C LEU A 130 20.82 14.69 5.65
N GLY A 131 20.63 15.96 5.29
CA GLY A 131 20.13 16.37 3.98
C GLY A 131 18.69 15.91 3.74
N VAL A 132 17.87 15.90 4.80
CA VAL A 132 16.46 15.47 4.75
C VAL A 132 15.56 16.64 5.08
N GLN A 133 14.53 16.85 4.25
CA GLN A 133 13.46 17.81 4.51
C GLN A 133 12.14 17.09 4.32
N LEU A 134 11.32 17.08 5.37
CA LEU A 134 10.07 16.34 5.39
C LEU A 134 8.91 17.20 5.89
N HIS A 135 7.72 16.83 5.47
CA HIS A 135 6.45 17.40 5.88
C HIS A 135 5.57 16.29 6.46
N LEU A 136 4.90 16.59 7.57
CA LEU A 136 3.98 15.67 8.23
C LEU A 136 2.58 15.84 7.63
N GLU A 137 2.11 14.83 6.91
CA GLU A 137 0.73 14.74 6.45
C GLU A 137 -0.02 13.74 7.34
N SER A 138 -1.18 14.12 7.88
CA SER A 138 -1.94 13.26 8.78
C SER A 138 -3.35 12.97 8.29
N LEU A 139 -3.78 11.73 8.49
CA LEU A 139 -5.14 11.25 8.26
C LEU A 139 -5.74 10.89 9.63
N ALA A 140 -6.35 11.89 10.27
CA ALA A 140 -6.87 11.77 11.63
C ALA A 140 -7.85 10.59 11.82
N ALA A 141 -8.72 10.33 10.83
CA ALA A 141 -9.71 9.25 10.88
C ALA A 141 -9.07 7.86 11.07
N MET A 142 -7.90 7.64 10.48
CA MET A 142 -7.22 6.34 10.52
C MET A 142 -6.00 6.34 11.44
N ARG A 143 -5.67 7.47 12.08
CA ARG A 143 -4.43 7.66 12.85
C ARG A 143 -3.21 7.23 12.03
N ASN A 144 -3.18 7.67 10.77
CA ASN A 144 -2.07 7.42 9.88
C ASN A 144 -1.33 8.73 9.65
N VAL A 145 -0.01 8.67 9.69
CA VAL A 145 0.84 9.84 9.44
C VAL A 145 1.85 9.48 8.37
N SER A 146 1.97 10.33 7.36
CA SER A 146 2.92 10.18 6.28
C SER A 146 3.97 11.28 6.37
N LEU A 147 5.24 10.89 6.36
CA LEU A 147 6.37 11.79 6.24
C LEU A 147 6.70 11.89 4.75
N VAL A 148 6.40 13.04 4.15
CA VAL A 148 6.60 13.29 2.72
C VAL A 148 7.77 14.22 2.51
N SER A 149 8.63 13.91 1.54
CA SER A 149 9.72 14.79 1.17
C SER A 149 9.25 16.13 0.59
N SER A 150 9.68 17.24 1.21
CA SER A 150 9.32 18.61 0.80
C SER A 150 10.28 19.22 -0.23
N GLY A 151 11.56 18.84 -0.22
CA GLY A 151 12.60 19.38 -1.11
C GLY A 151 12.99 18.50 -2.31
N THR A 152 13.58 19.10 -3.36
CA THR A 152 14.06 18.40 -4.58
C THR A 152 15.44 17.74 -4.40
N LYS A 153 16.26 18.23 -3.48
CA LYS A 153 17.55 17.65 -3.11
C LYS A 153 17.40 16.93 -1.78
N GLN A 154 17.38 15.60 -1.82
CA GLN A 154 17.21 14.76 -0.65
C GLN A 154 18.28 13.67 -0.64
N ASN A 155 18.87 13.44 0.52
CA ASN A 155 19.83 12.37 0.68
C ASN A 155 19.09 11.05 0.98
N TYR A 156 19.19 10.08 0.07
CA TYR A 156 18.60 8.75 0.26
C TYR A 156 19.15 8.03 1.50
N LEU A 157 20.45 8.17 1.79
CA LEU A 157 21.04 7.56 2.99
C LEU A 157 20.49 8.20 4.27
N GLY A 158 20.23 9.52 4.24
CA GLY A 158 19.57 10.23 5.34
C GLY A 158 18.17 9.69 5.61
N TRP A 159 17.37 9.47 4.55
CA TRP A 159 16.04 8.85 4.66
C TRP A 159 16.09 7.43 5.22
N ARG A 160 17.04 6.61 4.78
CA ARG A 160 17.20 5.24 5.28
C ARG A 160 17.60 5.19 6.76
N ARG A 161 18.46 6.14 7.19
CA ARG A 161 18.84 6.27 8.60
C ARG A 161 17.67 6.76 9.45
N LEU A 162 16.92 7.75 8.97
CA LEU A 162 15.70 8.20 9.61
C LEU A 162 14.69 7.05 9.76
N GLU A 163 14.50 6.25 8.71
CA GLU A 163 13.62 5.07 8.75
C GLU A 163 14.06 4.05 9.81
N SER A 164 15.35 3.73 9.89
CA SER A 164 15.84 2.74 10.87
C SER A 164 15.70 3.20 12.32
N GLU A 165 16.02 4.46 12.60
CA GLU A 165 15.99 5.02 13.96
C GLU A 165 14.54 5.24 14.41
N LEU A 166 13.69 5.76 13.53
CA LEU A 166 12.27 5.87 13.81
C LEU A 166 11.61 4.50 13.98
N ALA A 167 11.99 3.50 13.19
CA ALA A 167 11.51 2.13 13.37
C ALA A 167 11.91 1.54 14.73
N ALA A 168 13.10 1.86 15.24
CA ALA A 168 13.54 1.43 16.56
C ALA A 168 12.70 2.09 17.66
N ALA A 169 12.56 3.42 17.63
CA ALA A 169 11.75 4.18 18.57
C ALA A 169 10.27 3.72 18.60
N LEU A 170 9.68 3.49 17.42
CA LEU A 170 8.28 3.06 17.28
C LEU A 170 8.03 1.65 17.82
N ARG A 171 9.04 0.78 17.91
CA ARG A 171 8.87 -0.59 18.45
C ARG A 171 8.67 -0.63 19.95
N GLU A 172 9.18 0.37 20.66
CA GLU A 172 9.09 0.47 22.12
C GLU A 172 7.76 1.08 22.57
N LEU A 173 7.00 1.67 21.64
CA LEU A 173 5.75 2.34 21.92
C LEU A 173 4.55 1.39 21.80
N GLU A 174 3.70 1.42 22.82
CA GLU A 174 2.37 0.83 22.78
C GLU A 174 1.31 1.93 22.65
N VAL A 175 0.49 1.82 21.60
CA VAL A 175 -0.52 2.81 21.24
C VAL A 175 -1.91 2.15 21.37
N PRO A 176 -2.94 2.89 21.82
CA PRO A 176 -4.30 2.36 21.88
C PRO A 176 -4.81 1.91 20.51
N ARG A 177 -5.64 0.88 20.48
CA ARG A 177 -6.19 0.30 19.24
C ARG A 177 -7.12 1.29 18.53
N ASN A 178 -6.99 1.43 17.21
CA ASN A 178 -7.92 2.24 16.44
C ASN A 178 -9.26 1.51 16.24
N ARG A 179 -10.35 2.05 16.79
CA ARG A 179 -11.70 1.48 16.63
C ARG A 179 -12.19 1.57 15.18
N HIS A 180 -11.76 2.55 14.40
CA HIS A 180 -12.13 2.68 12.99
C HIS A 180 -11.57 1.52 12.15
N ALA A 181 -10.49 0.86 12.59
CA ALA A 181 -9.94 -0.31 11.93
C ALA A 181 -10.93 -1.48 11.84
N ILE A 182 -11.90 -1.56 12.78
CA ILE A 182 -12.94 -2.59 12.77
C ILE A 182 -13.77 -2.50 11.48
N SER A 183 -14.05 -1.28 10.99
CA SER A 183 -14.80 -1.10 9.74
C SER A 183 -14.10 -1.71 8.52
N LEU A 184 -12.76 -1.60 8.44
CA LEU A 184 -11.97 -2.23 7.39
C LEU A 184 -12.02 -3.75 7.47
N VAL A 185 -11.89 -4.30 8.68
CA VAL A 185 -11.95 -5.76 8.89
C VAL A 185 -13.33 -6.28 8.51
N VAL A 186 -14.41 -5.61 8.94
CA VAL A 186 -15.78 -5.98 8.60
C VAL A 186 -15.99 -5.93 7.08
N ALA A 187 -15.55 -4.85 6.42
CA ALA A 187 -15.64 -4.75 4.96
C ALA A 187 -14.88 -5.88 4.25
N GLY A 188 -13.65 -6.20 4.70
CA GLY A 188 -12.86 -7.30 4.18
C GLY A 188 -13.55 -8.66 4.36
N VAL A 189 -14.11 -8.94 5.55
CA VAL A 189 -14.85 -10.17 5.83
C VAL A 189 -16.09 -10.29 4.95
N LEU A 190 -16.85 -9.21 4.77
CA LEU A 190 -18.04 -9.19 3.91
C LEU A 190 -17.67 -9.49 2.45
N LEU A 191 -16.57 -8.92 1.94
CA LEU A 191 -16.08 -9.22 0.60
C LEU A 191 -15.66 -10.69 0.46
N VAL A 192 -14.93 -11.24 1.44
CA VAL A 192 -14.55 -12.67 1.43
C VAL A 192 -15.80 -13.54 1.45
N MET A 193 -16.77 -13.24 2.32
CA MET A 193 -18.01 -14.01 2.41
C MET A 193 -18.78 -13.97 1.09
N PHE A 194 -18.84 -12.81 0.44
CA PHE A 194 -19.48 -12.65 -0.86
C PHE A 194 -18.76 -13.45 -1.96
N ILE A 195 -17.43 -13.43 -1.99
CA ILE A 195 -16.62 -14.23 -2.93
C ILE A 195 -16.87 -15.73 -2.71
N VAL A 196 -16.82 -16.19 -1.45
CA VAL A 196 -17.03 -17.60 -1.09
C VAL A 196 -18.43 -18.05 -1.48
N GLN A 197 -19.45 -17.23 -1.19
CA GLN A 197 -20.82 -17.53 -1.57
C GLN A 197 -20.97 -17.62 -3.10
N SER A 198 -20.40 -16.66 -3.85
CA SER A 198 -20.44 -16.67 -5.31
C SER A 198 -19.78 -17.91 -5.91
N VAL A 199 -18.65 -18.36 -5.35
CA VAL A 199 -17.92 -19.55 -5.80
C VAL A 199 -18.67 -20.83 -5.43
N ALA A 200 -19.28 -20.87 -4.25
CA ALA A 200 -20.04 -22.03 -3.78
C ALA A 200 -21.36 -22.25 -4.54
N SER A 201 -21.98 -21.19 -5.06
CA SER A 201 -23.21 -21.29 -5.84
C SER A 201 -23.00 -21.97 -7.20
N ASP A 202 -21.88 -21.71 -7.90
CA ASP A 202 -21.63 -22.23 -9.25
C ASP A 202 -20.18 -22.68 -9.47
N PRO A 203 -19.73 -23.77 -8.84
CA PRO A 203 -18.34 -24.26 -8.96
C PRO A 203 -17.98 -24.73 -10.38
N GLN A 204 -18.95 -25.20 -11.15
CA GLN A 204 -18.74 -25.61 -12.55
C GLN A 204 -18.42 -24.40 -13.45
N ALA A 205 -19.09 -23.26 -13.22
CA ALA A 205 -18.82 -22.04 -13.97
C ALA A 205 -17.41 -21.49 -13.69
N VAL A 206 -16.90 -21.63 -12.46
CA VAL A 206 -15.52 -21.27 -12.11
C VAL A 206 -14.51 -22.12 -12.88
N ALA A 207 -14.71 -23.44 -12.91
CA ALA A 207 -13.82 -24.34 -13.64
C ALA A 207 -13.81 -24.02 -15.14
N GLN A 208 -14.99 -23.80 -15.73
CA GLN A 208 -15.12 -23.49 -17.15
C GLN A 208 -14.48 -22.14 -17.50
N ALA A 209 -14.70 -21.09 -16.71
CA ALA A 209 -14.07 -19.79 -16.92
C ALA A 209 -12.53 -19.84 -16.81
N LEU A 210 -11.98 -20.70 -15.94
CA LEU A 210 -10.54 -20.91 -15.83
C LEU A 210 -9.97 -21.53 -17.11
N PHE A 211 -10.65 -22.54 -17.67
CA PHE A 211 -10.25 -23.20 -18.91
C PHE A 211 -10.38 -22.28 -20.13
N ASP A 212 -11.43 -21.47 -20.19
CA ASP A 212 -11.62 -20.52 -21.29
C ASP A 212 -10.55 -19.41 -21.26
N MET A 213 -10.15 -18.95 -20.07
CA MET A 213 -9.06 -17.96 -19.93
C MET A 213 -7.69 -18.52 -20.36
N LEU A 214 -7.44 -19.82 -20.15
CA LEU A 214 -6.16 -20.47 -20.50
C LEU A 214 -6.11 -20.98 -21.95
N ARG A 215 -7.24 -21.02 -22.66
CA ARG A 215 -7.33 -21.49 -24.04
C ARG A 215 -6.99 -20.43 -25.08
N PHE A 216 -7.05 -19.15 -24.73
CA PHE A 216 -6.60 -18.03 -25.57
C PHE A 216 -5.14 -17.71 -25.32
#